data_AF-A0A8T2QGW9-F1
#
_entry.id   AF-A0A8T2QGW9-F1
#
_cell.length_a   1.000
_cell.length_b   1.000
_cell.length_c   1.000
_cell.angle_alpha   90.00
_cell.angle_beta   90.00
_cell.angle_gamma   90.00
#
_symmetry.space_group_name_H-M   'P 1'
#
loop_
_entity.id
_entity.type
_entity.pdbx_description
1 polymer ?
#
loop_
_entity_poly.entity_id
_entity_poly.type
_entity_poly.pdbx_seq_one_letter_code
_entity_poly.pdbx_strand_id
1 'polypeptide(L)'
;MTLEKLKDFHRRRLQVVAEAKPDLIAFETTPNKIEAQAYVDLLREEAIDVPVWITFNSKDGVNVVSGDPFEECIGLAASCPSVVAVGINCTPPRFIHGLILNAKKVTTKPIIIYPNSGEMWDGEKKEWVPSTGVSDTDFVSYVHKWRESGASLIGGCCRTTPKTIRAISEALKRR
;
A
#
# COMPACT_ATOMS: atom_id res chain seq x y z
N MET A 1 18.73 7.09 8.60
CA MET A 1 17.66 8.08 8.88
C MET A 1 17.15 7.83 10.29
N THR A 2 16.88 8.85 11.11
CA THR A 2 16.34 8.67 12.47
C THR A 2 14.82 8.89 12.48
N LEU A 3 14.15 8.39 13.52
CA LEU A 3 12.70 8.59 13.71
C LEU A 3 12.34 10.09 13.73
N GLU A 4 13.04 10.89 14.55
CA GLU A 4 12.80 12.34 14.62
C GLU A 4 13.01 13.06 13.28
N LYS A 5 14.03 12.67 12.50
CA LYS A 5 14.23 13.26 11.16
C LYS A 5 13.08 12.94 10.20
N LEU A 6 12.50 11.75 10.29
CA LEU A 6 11.32 11.37 9.50
C LEU A 6 10.09 12.14 9.96
N LYS A 7 9.90 12.29 11.27
CA LYS A 7 8.81 13.10 11.84
C LYS A 7 8.92 14.54 11.36
N ASP A 8 10.08 15.16 11.48
CA ASP A 8 10.33 16.53 11.02
C ASP A 8 10.07 16.70 9.51
N PHE A 9 10.48 15.73 8.70
CA PHE A 9 10.25 15.74 7.26
C PHE A 9 8.76 15.69 6.89
N HIS A 10 7.97 14.86 7.58
CA HIS A 10 6.56 14.64 7.24
C HIS A 10 5.58 15.60 7.92
N ARG A 11 5.93 16.14 9.09
CA ARG A 11 5.04 16.92 9.96
C ARG A 11 4.33 18.06 9.22
N ARG A 12 5.09 18.92 8.54
CA ARG A 12 4.49 20.09 7.88
C ARG A 12 3.52 19.69 6.77
N ARG A 13 3.85 18.65 6.00
CA ARG A 13 2.97 18.15 4.94
C ARG A 13 1.69 17.56 5.52
N LEU A 14 1.80 16.78 6.61
CA LEU A 14 0.64 16.21 7.29
C LEU A 14 -0.32 17.31 7.78
N GLN A 15 0.20 18.34 8.45
CA GLN A 15 -0.60 19.48 8.92
C GLN A 15 -1.35 20.15 7.77
N VAL A 16 -0.64 20.50 6.68
CA VAL A 16 -1.24 21.18 5.53
C VAL A 16 -2.33 20.33 4.85
N VAL A 17 -2.09 19.03 4.70
CA VAL A 17 -3.08 18.12 4.10
C VAL A 17 -4.28 17.95 5.02
N ALA A 18 -4.08 17.82 6.33
CA ALA A 18 -5.17 17.67 7.29
C ALA A 18 -6.01 18.95 7.43
N GLU A 19 -5.39 20.14 7.38
CA GLU A 19 -6.08 21.44 7.38
C GLU A 19 -7.06 21.59 6.20
N ALA A 20 -6.79 20.93 5.07
CA ALA A 20 -7.70 20.89 3.93
C ALA A 20 -8.94 20.01 4.14
N LYS A 21 -9.03 19.30 5.28
CA LYS A 21 -10.14 18.42 5.69
C LYS A 21 -10.56 17.41 4.61
N PRO A 22 -9.64 16.59 4.08
CA PRO A 22 -10.00 15.55 3.12
C PRO A 22 -10.82 14.46 3.82
N ASP A 23 -11.53 13.65 3.03
CA ASP A 23 -12.25 12.48 3.56
C ASP A 23 -11.31 11.44 4.17
N LEU A 24 -10.07 11.35 3.66
CA LEU A 24 -9.02 10.43 4.10
C LEU A 24 -7.64 10.91 3.66
N ILE A 25 -6.58 10.58 4.42
CA ILE A 25 -5.17 10.76 4.01
C ILE A 25 -4.52 9.42 3.67
N ALA A 26 -3.90 9.37 2.48
CA ALA A 26 -3.21 8.19 1.98
C ALA A 26 -1.69 8.29 2.20
N PHE A 27 -1.14 7.50 3.13
CA PHE A 27 0.30 7.25 3.20
C PHE A 27 0.62 6.05 2.31
N GLU A 28 1.08 6.31 1.09
CA GLU A 28 1.36 5.27 0.11
C GLU A 28 2.85 4.96 -0.04
N THR A 29 3.16 3.74 -0.46
CA THR A 29 4.53 3.28 -0.77
C THR A 29 5.52 3.49 0.39
N THR A 30 5.07 3.23 1.61
CA THR A 30 5.90 3.34 2.80
C THR A 30 7.02 2.29 2.73
N PRO A 31 8.29 2.69 2.75
CA PRO A 31 9.37 1.77 2.38
C PRO A 31 9.87 0.90 3.54
N ASN A 32 9.61 1.29 4.79
CA ASN A 32 10.18 0.67 5.98
C ASN A 32 9.30 0.86 7.23
N LYS A 33 9.62 0.12 8.28
CA LYS A 33 8.89 0.15 9.56
C LYS A 33 9.08 1.46 10.33
N ILE A 34 10.27 2.06 10.33
CA ILE A 34 10.58 3.29 11.09
C ILE A 34 9.82 4.52 10.56
N GLU A 35 9.55 4.57 9.26
CA GLU A 35 8.76 5.63 8.64
C GLU A 35 7.27 5.44 8.90
N ALA A 36 6.76 4.20 8.90
CA ALA A 36 5.41 3.93 9.39
C ALA A 36 5.24 4.32 10.86
N GLN A 37 6.26 4.07 11.71
CA GLN A 37 6.27 4.54 13.09
C GLN A 37 6.18 6.07 13.17
N ALA A 38 6.95 6.79 12.34
CA ALA A 38 6.89 8.25 12.28
C ALA A 38 5.49 8.77 11.95
N TYR A 39 4.78 8.13 11.01
CA TYR A 39 3.39 8.48 10.70
C TYR A 39 2.47 8.25 11.90
N VAL A 40 2.54 7.07 12.53
CA VAL A 40 1.70 6.75 13.69
C VAL A 40 1.93 7.71 14.87
N ASP A 41 3.18 8.12 15.10
CA ASP A 41 3.51 9.09 16.15
C ASP A 41 2.99 10.47 15.80
N LEU A 42 3.20 10.95 14.57
CA LEU A 42 2.71 12.25 14.12
C LEU A 42 1.18 12.34 14.15
N LEU A 43 0.45 11.29 13.78
CA LEU A 43 -1.02 11.29 13.83
C LEU A 43 -1.53 11.56 15.26
N ARG A 44 -0.80 11.09 16.27
CA ARG A 44 -1.10 11.33 17.69
C ARG A 44 -0.62 12.70 18.16
N GLU A 45 0.63 13.05 17.87
CA GLU A 45 1.25 14.31 18.28
C GLU A 45 0.52 15.54 17.73
N GLU A 46 0.09 15.47 16.48
CA GLU A 46 -0.57 16.57 15.77
C GLU A 46 -2.10 16.51 15.89
N ALA A 47 -2.65 15.58 16.68
CA ALA A 47 -4.08 15.36 16.89
C ALA A 47 -4.88 15.31 15.57
N ILE A 48 -4.43 14.46 14.63
CA ILE A 48 -5.07 14.34 13.31
C ILE A 48 -6.34 13.49 13.42
N ASP A 49 -7.49 14.16 13.27
CA ASP A 49 -8.82 13.52 13.31
C ASP A 49 -9.27 12.92 11.96
N VAL A 50 -8.53 13.19 10.88
CA VAL A 50 -8.84 12.65 9.56
C VAL A 50 -8.43 11.18 9.49
N PRO A 51 -9.30 10.26 9.04
CA PRO A 51 -8.94 8.85 8.91
C PRO A 51 -7.83 8.68 7.87
N VAL A 52 -6.97 7.69 8.06
CA VAL A 52 -5.84 7.45 7.15
C VAL A 52 -5.73 5.99 6.74
N TRP A 53 -5.07 5.72 5.62
CA TRP A 53 -4.50 4.41 5.37
C TRP A 53 -2.99 4.47 5.26
N ILE A 54 -2.34 3.34 5.53
CA ILE A 54 -0.90 3.18 5.31
C ILE A 54 -0.69 1.95 4.44
N THR A 55 -0.05 2.14 3.30
CA THR A 55 0.38 1.03 2.44
C THR A 55 1.88 0.98 2.27
N PHE A 56 2.36 -0.24 2.07
CA PHE A 56 3.76 -0.57 1.83
C PHE A 56 3.94 -1.11 0.42
N ASN A 57 5.18 -1.24 -0.02
CA ASN A 57 5.53 -1.99 -1.22
C ASN A 57 6.54 -3.09 -0.91
N SER A 58 6.52 -4.15 -1.71
CA SER A 58 7.37 -5.33 -1.56
C SER A 58 8.06 -5.68 -2.88
N LYS A 59 9.29 -6.21 -2.78
CA LYS A 59 10.05 -6.73 -3.93
C LYS A 59 10.06 -8.25 -4.03
N ASP A 60 9.74 -8.94 -2.93
CA ASP A 60 9.86 -10.40 -2.78
C ASP A 60 8.56 -11.09 -2.34
N GLY A 61 7.52 -10.31 -2.00
CA GLY A 61 6.23 -10.82 -1.52
C GLY A 61 6.20 -11.22 -0.03
N VAL A 62 7.28 -10.95 0.72
CA VAL A 62 7.39 -11.32 2.14
C VAL A 62 7.81 -10.12 3.00
N ASN A 63 8.73 -9.30 2.50
CA ASN A 63 9.28 -8.13 3.19
C ASN A 63 8.89 -6.85 2.46
N VAL A 64 8.86 -5.73 3.18
CA VAL A 64 8.82 -4.42 2.53
C VAL A 64 10.18 -4.13 1.87
N VAL A 65 10.26 -3.11 1.00
CA VAL A 65 11.47 -2.88 0.18
C VAL A 65 12.76 -2.66 0.99
N SER A 66 12.67 -2.15 2.21
CA SER A 66 13.83 -2.03 3.13
C SER A 66 14.35 -3.37 3.67
N GLY A 67 13.55 -4.43 3.59
CA GLY A 67 13.83 -5.72 4.21
C GLY A 67 13.10 -5.97 5.53
N ASP A 68 12.33 -5.00 6.05
CA ASP A 68 11.51 -5.26 7.26
C ASP A 68 10.40 -6.28 6.94
N PRO A 69 10.04 -7.19 7.87
CA PRO A 69 8.94 -8.11 7.67
C PRO A 69 7.61 -7.37 7.43
N PHE A 70 6.90 -7.74 6.38
CA PHE A 70 5.65 -7.07 6.00
C PHE A 70 4.59 -7.13 7.11
N GLU A 71 4.47 -8.27 7.78
CA GLU A 71 3.50 -8.48 8.87
C GLU A 71 3.76 -7.54 10.05
N GLU A 72 5.02 -7.28 10.41
CA GLU A 72 5.36 -6.33 11.47
C GLU A 72 4.99 -4.89 11.11
N CYS A 73 5.21 -4.50 9.84
CA CYS A 73 4.86 -3.19 9.34
C CYS A 73 3.34 -2.95 9.35
N ILE A 74 2.57 -3.96 8.92
CA ILE A 74 1.10 -3.93 8.94
C ILE A 74 0.58 -3.90 10.37
N GLY A 75 1.09 -4.76 11.26
CA GLY A 75 0.68 -4.80 12.67
C GLY A 75 0.92 -3.46 13.37
N LEU A 76 2.08 -2.85 13.12
CA LEU A 76 2.39 -1.52 13.65
C LEU A 76 1.39 -0.47 13.17
N ALA A 77 1.20 -0.34 11.85
CA ALA A 77 0.27 0.63 11.29
C ALA A 77 -1.17 0.40 11.78
N ALA A 78 -1.61 -0.86 11.82
CA ALA A 78 -2.94 -1.24 12.26
C ALA A 78 -3.19 -0.99 13.75
N SER A 79 -2.16 -0.85 14.58
CA SER A 79 -2.32 -0.54 16.02
C SER A 79 -2.83 0.89 16.26
N CYS A 80 -2.66 1.80 15.30
CA CYS A 80 -3.10 3.19 15.42
C CYS A 80 -4.61 3.33 15.13
N PRO A 81 -5.43 3.91 16.04
CA PRO A 81 -6.87 4.07 15.81
C PRO A 81 -7.23 4.88 14.56
N SER A 82 -6.50 5.96 14.27
CA SER A 82 -6.75 6.82 13.09
C SER A 82 -6.45 6.12 11.77
N VAL A 83 -5.67 5.02 11.78
CA VAL A 83 -5.42 4.21 10.59
C VAL A 83 -6.61 3.28 10.36
N VAL A 84 -7.47 3.59 9.39
CA VAL A 84 -8.70 2.83 9.14
C VAL A 84 -8.51 1.66 8.15
N ALA A 85 -7.42 1.67 7.38
CA ALA A 85 -7.07 0.58 6.46
C ALA A 85 -5.54 0.47 6.32
N VAL A 86 -5.07 -0.72 5.95
CA VAL A 86 -3.65 -1.00 5.72
C VAL A 86 -3.48 -1.89 4.50
N GLY A 87 -2.31 -1.90 3.88
CA GLY A 87 -2.07 -2.87 2.83
C GLY A 87 -0.88 -2.58 1.93
N ILE A 88 -1.05 -2.80 0.63
CA ILE A 88 0.04 -2.91 -0.32
C ILE A 88 -0.24 -2.13 -1.59
N ASN A 89 0.76 -1.41 -2.08
CA ASN A 89 0.73 -0.82 -3.41
C ASN A 89 2.06 -0.96 -4.14
N CYS A 90 2.06 -0.59 -5.42
CA CYS A 90 3.25 -0.54 -6.27
C CYS A 90 4.11 -1.82 -6.25
N THR A 91 3.44 -2.96 -6.08
CA THR A 91 4.05 -4.29 -5.97
C THR A 91 3.52 -5.15 -7.12
N PRO A 92 4.34 -6.00 -7.75
CA PRO A 92 3.88 -6.86 -8.84
C PRO A 92 2.65 -7.72 -8.45
N PRO A 93 1.64 -7.84 -9.33
CA PRO A 93 0.40 -8.59 -9.05
C PRO A 93 0.59 -10.00 -8.49
N ARG A 94 1.64 -10.70 -8.97
CA ARG A 94 2.00 -12.07 -8.55
C ARG A 94 2.24 -12.21 -7.04
N PHE A 95 2.68 -11.15 -6.35
CA PHE A 95 2.95 -11.19 -4.91
C PHE A 95 1.74 -10.82 -4.05
N ILE A 96 0.74 -10.15 -4.62
CA ILE A 96 -0.35 -9.53 -3.86
C ILE A 96 -1.18 -10.56 -3.09
N HIS A 97 -1.46 -11.73 -3.67
CA HIS A 97 -2.25 -12.75 -2.99
C HIS A 97 -1.59 -13.21 -1.67
N GLY A 98 -0.29 -13.51 -1.68
CA GLY A 98 0.43 -13.92 -0.47
C GLY A 98 0.48 -12.80 0.57
N LEU A 99 0.67 -11.55 0.13
CA LEU A 99 0.69 -10.38 1.01
C LEU A 99 -0.67 -10.12 1.67
N ILE A 100 -1.80 -10.33 0.97
CA ILE A 100 -3.13 -10.26 1.57
C ILE A 100 -3.26 -11.29 2.70
N LEU A 101 -2.85 -12.54 2.46
CA LEU A 101 -2.93 -13.60 3.46
C LEU A 101 -2.06 -13.30 4.70
N ASN A 102 -0.87 -12.74 4.49
CA ASN A 102 0.02 -12.31 5.57
C ASN A 102 -0.60 -11.15 6.39
N ALA A 103 -1.14 -10.13 5.72
CA ALA A 103 -1.81 -9.02 6.42
C ALA A 103 -2.97 -9.51 7.31
N LYS A 104 -3.78 -10.46 6.83
CA LYS A 104 -4.91 -11.01 7.61
C LYS A 104 -4.51 -11.71 8.91
N LYS A 105 -3.27 -12.17 9.05
CA LYS A 105 -2.80 -12.79 10.30
C LYS A 105 -2.64 -11.77 11.43
N VAL A 106 -2.42 -10.50 11.08
CA VAL A 106 -2.01 -9.46 12.04
C VAL A 106 -3.01 -8.31 12.16
N THR A 107 -4.05 -8.27 11.34
CA THR A 107 -5.09 -7.24 11.44
C THR A 107 -6.46 -7.72 10.97
N THR A 108 -7.51 -7.13 11.55
CA THR A 108 -8.91 -7.22 11.10
C THR A 108 -9.35 -5.99 10.31
N LYS A 109 -8.50 -4.97 10.17
CA LYS A 109 -8.80 -3.76 9.41
C LYS A 109 -8.90 -4.09 7.91
N PRO A 110 -9.71 -3.31 7.15
CA PRO A 110 -9.77 -3.43 5.69
C PRO A 110 -8.39 -3.46 5.04
N ILE A 111 -8.20 -4.43 4.14
CA ILE A 111 -6.95 -4.57 3.39
C ILE A 111 -7.10 -3.86 2.05
N ILE A 112 -6.24 -2.88 1.80
CA ILE A 112 -6.19 -2.14 0.54
C ILE A 112 -5.06 -2.66 -0.35
N ILE A 113 -5.36 -2.92 -1.62
CA ILE A 113 -4.37 -3.34 -2.63
C ILE A 113 -4.50 -2.51 -3.90
N TYR A 114 -3.39 -1.97 -4.39
CA TYR A 114 -3.32 -1.32 -5.69
C TYR A 114 -1.94 -1.57 -6.32
N PRO A 115 -1.74 -2.75 -6.96
CA PRO A 115 -0.46 -3.14 -7.53
C PRO A 115 -0.06 -2.29 -8.75
N ASN A 116 1.20 -2.40 -9.16
CA ASN A 116 1.64 -1.91 -10.46
C ASN A 116 1.18 -2.86 -11.60
N SER A 117 1.48 -2.54 -12.86
CA SER A 117 1.12 -3.38 -14.01
C SER A 117 1.79 -4.76 -14.04
N GLY A 118 2.87 -4.97 -13.29
CA GLY A 118 3.78 -6.12 -13.42
C GLY A 118 5.15 -5.74 -13.98
N GLU A 119 5.24 -4.63 -14.73
CA GLU A 119 6.49 -4.04 -15.20
C GLU A 119 7.41 -3.67 -14.01
N MET A 120 8.72 -3.70 -14.24
CA MET A 120 9.72 -3.32 -13.24
C MET A 120 10.35 -1.98 -13.61
N TRP A 121 10.61 -1.16 -12.62
CA TRP A 121 11.36 0.09 -12.80
C TRP A 121 12.85 -0.17 -12.65
N ASP A 122 13.63 0.15 -13.67
CA ASP A 122 15.09 0.18 -13.62
C ASP A 122 15.55 1.56 -13.14
N GLY A 123 16.07 1.62 -11.91
CA GLY A 123 16.52 2.87 -11.29
C GLY A 123 17.82 3.44 -11.89
N GLU A 124 18.65 2.60 -12.52
CA GLU A 124 19.90 3.03 -13.15
C GLU A 124 19.63 3.66 -14.51
N LYS A 125 18.81 2.98 -15.32
CA LYS A 125 18.42 3.45 -16.66
C LYS A 125 17.29 4.46 -16.64
N LYS A 126 16.58 4.56 -15.51
CA LYS A 126 15.38 5.39 -15.33
C LYS A 126 14.29 5.05 -16.36
N GLU A 127 14.05 3.75 -16.57
CA GLU A 127 13.06 3.26 -17.52
C GLU A 127 12.24 2.09 -16.97
N TRP A 128 11.08 1.85 -17.57
CA TRP A 128 10.27 0.67 -17.28
C TRP A 128 10.69 -0.47 -18.19
N VAL A 129 10.95 -1.64 -17.60
CA VAL A 129 11.31 -2.86 -18.30
C VAL A 129 10.25 -3.96 -18.06
N PRO A 130 9.97 -4.81 -19.07
CA PRO A 130 9.08 -5.96 -18.89
C PRO A 130 9.58 -6.91 -17.78
N SER A 131 8.68 -7.58 -17.07
CA SER A 131 9.08 -8.60 -16.09
C SER A 131 9.66 -9.83 -16.80
N THR A 132 10.85 -10.29 -16.37
CA THR A 132 11.59 -11.37 -17.05
C THR A 132 11.40 -12.75 -16.42
N GLY A 133 10.64 -12.89 -15.33
CA GLY A 133 10.66 -14.09 -14.48
C GLY A 133 9.35 -14.89 -14.34
N VAL A 134 8.19 -14.30 -14.61
CA VAL A 134 6.87 -14.95 -14.60
C VAL A 134 6.01 -14.19 -15.60
N SER A 135 5.18 -14.87 -16.42
CA SER A 135 4.27 -14.15 -17.30
C SER A 135 3.41 -13.18 -16.47
N ASP A 136 3.42 -11.90 -16.79
CA ASP A 136 2.54 -10.90 -16.20
C ASP A 136 1.10 -11.24 -16.62
N THR A 137 0.46 -12.14 -15.88
CA THR A 137 -0.97 -12.40 -15.96
C THR A 137 -1.69 -11.08 -15.71
N ASP A 138 -2.62 -10.73 -16.60
CA ASP A 138 -3.43 -9.52 -16.48
C ASP A 138 -4.01 -9.46 -15.07
N PHE A 139 -3.64 -8.46 -14.30
CA PHE A 139 -4.03 -8.38 -12.90
C PHE A 139 -5.57 -8.33 -12.72
N VAL A 140 -6.33 -8.00 -13.77
CA VAL A 140 -7.79 -8.17 -13.82
C VAL A 140 -8.20 -9.62 -13.54
N SER A 141 -7.45 -10.62 -14.03
CA SER A 141 -7.71 -12.03 -13.75
C SER A 141 -7.55 -12.39 -12.27
N TYR A 142 -6.79 -11.59 -11.50
CA TYR A 142 -6.59 -11.80 -10.08
C TYR A 142 -7.58 -11.06 -9.18
N VAL A 143 -8.34 -10.10 -9.69
CA VAL A 143 -9.23 -9.25 -8.90
C VAL A 143 -10.19 -10.08 -8.04
N HIS A 144 -10.82 -11.11 -8.61
CA HIS A 144 -11.70 -12.03 -7.87
C HIS A 144 -10.95 -12.77 -6.77
N LYS A 145 -9.79 -13.34 -7.10
CA LYS A 145 -8.94 -14.06 -6.14
C LYS A 145 -8.53 -13.16 -4.97
N TRP A 146 -8.15 -11.91 -5.22
CA TRP A 146 -7.77 -10.97 -4.16
C TRP A 146 -8.94 -10.61 -3.27
N ARG A 147 -10.11 -10.36 -3.86
CA ARG A 147 -11.35 -10.11 -3.10
C ARG A 147 -11.68 -11.30 -2.19
N GLU A 148 -11.70 -12.52 -2.74
CA GLU A 148 -11.95 -13.76 -1.98
C GLU A 148 -10.92 -13.97 -0.87
N SER A 149 -9.67 -13.56 -1.10
CA SER A 149 -8.60 -13.63 -0.10
C SER A 149 -8.79 -12.63 1.04
N GLY A 150 -9.61 -11.60 0.86
CA GLY A 150 -9.94 -10.59 1.86
C GLY A 150 -9.47 -9.17 1.55
N ALA A 151 -9.13 -8.85 0.29
CA ALA A 151 -8.94 -7.46 -0.12
C ALA A 151 -10.28 -6.72 -0.11
N SER A 152 -10.32 -5.58 0.57
CA SER A 152 -11.50 -4.73 0.72
C SER A 152 -11.50 -3.56 -0.26
N LEU A 153 -10.33 -3.02 -0.61
CA LEU A 153 -10.17 -1.95 -1.60
C LEU A 153 -9.17 -2.42 -2.66
N ILE A 154 -9.54 -2.30 -3.94
CA ILE A 154 -8.75 -2.78 -5.07
C ILE A 154 -8.60 -1.64 -6.09
N GLY A 155 -7.36 -1.30 -6.44
CA GLY A 155 -7.03 -0.26 -7.41
C GLY A 155 -5.82 -0.62 -8.27
N GLY A 156 -5.16 0.40 -8.82
CA GLY A 156 -3.95 0.28 -9.62
C GLY A 156 -2.96 1.41 -9.30
N CYS A 157 -1.67 1.11 -9.40
CA CYS A 157 -0.57 2.05 -9.15
C CYS A 157 0.19 2.30 -10.47
N CYS A 158 1.52 2.27 -10.46
CA CYS A 158 2.34 2.57 -11.63
C CYS A 158 1.92 1.73 -12.84
N ARG A 159 1.85 2.39 -14.00
CA ARG A 159 1.55 1.79 -15.31
C ARG A 159 0.15 1.20 -15.46
N THR A 160 -0.71 1.39 -14.47
CA THR A 160 -2.14 1.18 -14.63
C THR A 160 -2.79 2.40 -15.30
N THR A 161 -3.97 2.23 -15.87
CA THR A 161 -4.65 3.27 -16.65
C THR A 161 -6.14 3.35 -16.29
N PRO A 162 -6.89 4.37 -16.77
CA PRO A 162 -8.34 4.37 -16.62
C PRO A 162 -9.03 3.13 -17.23
N LYS A 163 -8.46 2.52 -18.28
CA LYS A 163 -8.96 1.24 -18.84
C LYS A 163 -8.82 0.12 -17.82
N THR A 164 -7.69 0.11 -17.11
CA THR A 164 -7.40 -0.82 -16.02
C THR A 164 -8.43 -0.71 -14.89
N ILE A 165 -8.72 0.50 -14.43
CA ILE A 165 -9.72 0.75 -13.38
C ILE A 165 -11.13 0.32 -13.80
N ARG A 166 -11.52 0.57 -15.06
CA ARG A 166 -12.81 0.08 -15.60
C ARG A 166 -12.90 -1.44 -15.55
N ALA A 167 -11.86 -2.15 -15.97
CA ALA A 167 -11.83 -3.61 -15.93
C ALA A 167 -11.93 -4.17 -14.50
N ILE A 168 -11.24 -3.57 -13.52
CA ILE A 168 -11.41 -3.91 -12.09
C ILE A 168 -12.87 -3.73 -11.66
N SER A 169 -13.46 -2.58 -11.97
CA SER A 169 -14.84 -2.28 -11.59
C SER A 169 -15.82 -3.28 -12.18
N GLU A 170 -15.65 -3.65 -13.46
CA GLU A 170 -16.48 -4.64 -14.14
C GLU A 170 -16.33 -6.04 -13.52
N ALA A 171 -15.09 -6.46 -13.22
CA ALA A 171 -14.83 -7.73 -12.54
C ALA A 171 -15.51 -7.77 -11.16
N LEU A 172 -15.42 -6.69 -10.36
CA LEU A 172 -16.03 -6.65 -9.03
C LEU A 172 -17.56 -6.58 -9.01
N LYS A 173 -18.17 -6.05 -10.09
CA LYS A 173 -19.63 -5.97 -10.25
C LYS A 173 -20.26 -7.31 -10.62
N ARG A 174 -19.53 -8.17 -11.35
CA ARG A 174 -19.99 -9.52 -11.71
C ARG A 174 -19.98 -10.37 -10.45
N ARG A 175 -21.17 -10.70 -9.95
CA ARG A 175 -21.39 -11.59 -8.81
C ARG A 175 -21.29 -13.05 -9.25
#